data_AF-A0A379YB09-F1
#
_entry.id   AF-A0A379YB09-F1
#
_cell.length_a   1.000
_cell.length_b   1.000
_cell.length_c   1.000
_cell.angle_alpha   90.00
_cell.angle_beta   90.00
_cell.angle_gamma   90.00
#
_symmetry.space_group_name_H-M   'P 1'
#
loop_
_entity.id
_entity.type
_entity.pdbx_description
1 polymer ?
#
loop_
_entity_poly.entity_id
_entity_poly.type
_entity_poly.pdbx_seq_one_letter_code
_entity_poly.pdbx_strand_id
1 'polypeptide(L)'
;MKNILIIRRDNIGDLVCTTPLIEGVKIAYPDAKVYLLINKVSQDVVKNNPHLEKVFVYKKAKHKAKNETTLGVYFERLMIFLKLRKIKFDAVILANPVPCKYSLRLAKMAGATHIIGADLGTKDIHRPFRKDDFRGLHQVEHTYSYLSAITDQSIPIPPVRVFLTPEERQLAAQRLQERLPSVERVCAVHISSRSPKRRWPVERYAKSSTV
;
A
#
# COMPACT_ATOMS: atom_id res chain seq x y z
N MET A 1 7.92 -20.47 -2.21
CA MET A 1 8.64 -19.24 -1.78
C MET A 1 8.43 -19.04 -0.29
N LYS A 2 9.40 -18.49 0.45
CA LYS A 2 9.34 -18.27 1.91
C LYS A 2 9.17 -16.79 2.28
N ASN A 3 9.93 -15.88 1.67
CA ASN A 3 9.91 -14.46 2.02
C ASN A 3 9.66 -13.60 0.79
N ILE A 4 8.59 -12.80 0.82
CA ILE A 4 8.21 -11.92 -0.29
C ILE A 4 8.12 -10.49 0.22
N LEU A 5 8.78 -9.54 -0.45
CA LEU A 5 8.69 -8.11 -0.15
C LEU A 5 7.85 -7.41 -1.22
N ILE A 6 6.82 -6.69 -0.79
CA ILE A 6 6.07 -5.77 -1.64
C ILE A 6 6.52 -4.34 -1.32
N ILE A 7 6.81 -3.53 -2.34
CA ILE A 7 7.20 -2.12 -2.18
C ILE A 7 6.15 -1.23 -2.84
N ARG A 8 5.49 -0.38 -2.03
CA ARG A 8 4.49 0.60 -2.50
C ARG A 8 4.60 1.90 -1.70
N ARG A 9 5.20 2.95 -2.28
CA ARG A 9 5.49 4.21 -1.54
C ARG A 9 4.60 5.40 -1.91
N ASP A 10 3.54 5.17 -2.67
CA ASP A 10 2.68 6.23 -3.19
C ASP A 10 1.61 6.63 -2.17
N ASN A 11 0.48 7.21 -2.60
CA ASN A 11 -0.50 7.76 -1.69
C ASN A 11 -1.39 6.67 -1.04
N ILE A 12 -2.36 7.10 -0.22
CA ILE A 12 -3.30 6.20 0.46
C ILE A 12 -4.06 5.34 -0.56
N GLY A 13 -4.66 5.94 -1.60
CA GLY A 13 -5.43 5.22 -2.61
C GLY A 13 -4.60 4.18 -3.38
N ASP A 14 -3.33 4.48 -3.61
CA ASP A 14 -2.39 3.57 -4.26
C ASP A 14 -2.11 2.31 -3.42
N LEU A 15 -2.01 2.46 -2.10
CA LEU A 15 -1.82 1.34 -1.18
C LEU A 15 -3.10 0.54 -1.00
N VAL A 16 -4.25 1.22 -0.94
CA VAL A 16 -5.59 0.59 -0.94
C VAL A 16 -5.71 -0.34 -2.16
N CYS A 17 -5.35 0.13 -3.35
CA CYS A 17 -5.35 -0.68 -4.58
C CYS A 17 -4.32 -1.83 -4.59
N THR A 18 -3.35 -1.82 -3.68
CA THR A 18 -2.34 -2.88 -3.54
C THR A 18 -2.81 -3.98 -2.58
N THR A 19 -3.83 -3.74 -1.75
CA THR A 19 -4.31 -4.73 -0.76
C THR A 19 -4.71 -6.08 -1.37
N PRO A 20 -5.35 -6.16 -2.57
CA PRO A 20 -5.65 -7.44 -3.19
C PRO A 20 -4.41 -8.23 -3.59
N LEU A 21 -3.32 -7.57 -4.00
CA LEU A 21 -2.06 -8.25 -4.30
C LEU A 21 -1.47 -8.91 -3.04
N ILE A 22 -1.58 -8.24 -1.87
CA ILE A 22 -1.09 -8.80 -0.61
C ILE A 22 -1.86 -10.09 -0.26
N GLU A 23 -3.18 -10.05 -0.33
CA GLU A 23 -4.04 -11.23 -0.09
C GLU A 23 -3.79 -12.33 -1.13
N GLY A 24 -3.68 -11.97 -2.42
CA GLY A 24 -3.37 -12.91 -3.51
C GLY A 24 -2.03 -13.63 -3.34
N VAL A 25 -0.98 -12.93 -2.90
CA VAL A 25 0.31 -13.55 -2.56
C VAL A 25 0.14 -14.57 -1.43
N LYS A 26 -0.67 -14.25 -0.41
CA LYS A 26 -0.89 -15.14 0.73
C LYS A 26 -1.76 -16.35 0.36
N ILE A 27 -2.69 -16.21 -0.57
CA ILE A 27 -3.46 -17.34 -1.14
C ILE A 27 -2.53 -18.25 -1.94
N ALA A 28 -1.69 -17.68 -2.81
CA ALA A 28 -0.75 -18.45 -3.64
C ALA A 28 0.31 -19.18 -2.81
N TYR A 29 0.77 -18.55 -1.72
CA TYR A 29 1.78 -19.08 -0.81
C TYR A 29 1.33 -18.93 0.65
N PRO A 30 0.48 -19.84 1.16
CA PRO A 30 -0.06 -19.78 2.52
C PRO A 30 1.02 -19.69 3.61
N ASP A 31 2.15 -20.36 3.42
CA ASP A 31 3.26 -20.38 4.40
C ASP A 31 4.27 -19.24 4.20
N ALA A 32 4.14 -18.45 3.13
CA ALA A 32 5.08 -17.35 2.90
C ALA A 32 4.85 -16.21 3.90
N LYS A 33 5.96 -15.62 4.34
CA LYS A 33 5.98 -14.37 5.08
C LYS A 33 5.98 -13.21 4.08
N VAL A 34 4.91 -12.41 4.14
CA VAL A 34 4.75 -11.24 3.28
C VAL A 34 5.15 -9.99 4.04
N TYR A 35 6.11 -9.27 3.48
CA TYR A 35 6.64 -8.03 4.02
C TYR A 35 6.23 -6.86 3.14
N LEU A 36 6.05 -5.69 3.74
CA LEU A 36 5.61 -4.51 3.01
C LEU A 36 6.48 -3.30 3.35
N LEU A 37 7.04 -2.64 2.34
CA LEU A 37 7.77 -1.37 2.49
C LEU A 37 6.95 -0.22 1.90
N ILE A 38 6.46 0.66 2.77
CA ILE A 38 5.55 1.76 2.43
C ILE A 38 6.06 3.11 2.92
N ASN A 39 5.34 4.18 2.60
CA ASN A 39 5.56 5.48 3.23
C ASN A 39 4.74 5.61 4.53
N LYS A 40 5.11 6.59 5.38
CA LYS A 40 4.40 6.86 6.64
C LYS A 40 2.94 7.30 6.46
N VAL A 41 2.62 7.98 5.36
CA VAL A 41 1.30 8.59 5.11
C VAL A 41 0.22 7.55 4.84
N SER A 42 0.58 6.38 4.30
CA SER A 42 -0.37 5.32 3.97
C SER A 42 -0.41 4.17 4.99
N GLN A 43 0.37 4.24 6.08
CA GLN A 43 0.52 3.12 7.01
C GLN A 43 -0.80 2.56 7.57
N ASP A 44 -1.77 3.43 7.81
CA ASP A 44 -3.00 3.04 8.51
C ASP A 44 -3.91 2.17 7.63
N VAL A 45 -3.73 2.21 6.29
CA VAL A 45 -4.46 1.35 5.33
C VAL A 45 -4.22 -0.12 5.59
N VAL A 46 -3.00 -0.47 5.97
CA VAL A 46 -2.54 -1.87 6.14
C VAL A 46 -2.37 -2.23 7.60
N LYS A 47 -2.81 -1.35 8.51
CA LYS A 47 -2.84 -1.65 9.94
C LYS A 47 -3.73 -2.89 10.17
N ASN A 48 -3.26 -3.79 11.01
CA ASN A 48 -3.92 -5.07 11.33
C ASN A 48 -4.18 -6.00 10.13
N ASN A 49 -3.55 -5.79 8.97
CA ASN A 49 -3.73 -6.68 7.84
C ASN A 49 -3.13 -8.07 8.17
N PRO A 50 -3.95 -9.14 8.21
CA PRO A 50 -3.52 -10.46 8.69
C PRO A 50 -2.60 -11.19 7.70
N HIS A 51 -2.52 -10.70 6.46
CA HIS A 51 -1.69 -11.30 5.43
C HIS A 51 -0.23 -10.82 5.50
N LEU A 52 0.07 -9.82 6.34
CA LEU A 52 1.41 -9.23 6.48
C LEU A 52 2.11 -9.75 7.74
N GLU A 53 3.33 -10.26 7.56
CA GLU A 53 4.25 -10.55 8.66
C GLU A 53 4.74 -9.24 9.30
N LYS A 54 5.15 -8.28 8.47
CA LYS A 54 5.71 -7.01 8.95
C LYS A 54 5.65 -5.89 7.93
N VAL A 55 5.31 -4.71 8.42
CA VAL A 55 5.34 -3.45 7.65
C VAL A 55 6.56 -2.63 8.04
N PHE A 56 7.38 -2.30 7.05
CA PHE A 56 8.48 -1.35 7.17
C PHE A 56 8.01 0.02 6.67
N VAL A 57 8.07 1.01 7.56
CA VAL A 57 7.57 2.35 7.27
C VAL A 57 8.73 3.28 6.95
N TYR A 58 8.84 3.67 5.69
CA TYR A 58 9.81 4.65 5.23
C TYR A 58 9.34 6.07 5.59
N LYS A 59 10.05 6.73 6.52
CA LYS A 59 9.88 8.16 6.81
C LYS A 59 10.75 9.00 5.88
N LYS A 60 10.20 10.07 5.29
CA LYS A 60 11.00 11.11 4.61
C LYS A 60 11.41 12.15 5.65
N ALA A 61 12.60 12.74 5.54
CA ALA A 61 13.08 13.77 6.48
C ALA A 61 12.13 14.97 6.63
N LYS A 62 11.36 15.31 5.59
CA LYS A 62 10.31 16.34 5.64
C LYS A 62 9.05 15.96 6.44
N HIS A 63 8.95 14.71 6.89
CA HIS A 63 7.88 14.19 7.74
C HIS A 63 8.37 13.88 9.17
N LYS A 64 9.49 14.50 9.55
CA LYS A 64 10.05 14.47 10.91
C LYS A 64 9.01 14.97 11.92
N ALA A 65 8.83 14.24 13.02
CA ALA A 65 8.05 14.75 14.15
C ALA A 65 8.77 15.94 14.82
N LYS A 66 8.06 16.79 15.57
CA LYS A 66 8.64 17.97 16.24
C LYS A 66 9.89 17.64 17.09
N ASN A 67 10.00 16.40 17.60
CA ASN A 67 11.07 15.94 18.49
C ASN A 67 12.09 15.00 17.83
N GLU A 68 11.97 14.69 16.53
CA GLU A 68 12.96 13.85 15.84
C GLU A 68 14.11 14.73 15.33
N THR A 69 15.29 14.17 15.03
CA THR A 69 16.39 14.84 14.30
C THR A 69 16.49 14.29 12.87
N THR A 70 17.00 15.09 11.93
CA THR A 70 17.18 14.64 10.53
C THR A 70 18.13 13.45 10.47
N LEU A 71 19.20 13.47 11.29
CA LEU A 71 20.14 12.36 11.47
C LEU A 71 19.43 11.11 12.01
N GLY A 72 18.54 11.25 13.00
CA GLY A 72 17.75 10.14 13.53
C GLY A 72 16.88 9.47 12.46
N VAL A 73 16.21 10.25 11.61
CA VAL A 73 15.41 9.69 10.49
C VAL A 73 16.28 8.93 9.50
N TYR A 74 17.49 9.41 9.21
CA TYR A 74 18.43 8.69 8.35
C TYR A 74 18.95 7.40 8.99
N PHE A 75 19.21 7.41 10.30
CA PHE A 75 19.60 6.23 11.05
C PHE A 75 18.48 5.18 11.10
N GLU A 76 17.24 5.58 11.39
CA GLU A 76 16.06 4.70 11.32
C GLU A 76 15.95 4.05 9.93
N ARG A 77 16.12 4.84 8.88
CA ARG A 77 16.10 4.35 7.49
C ARG A 77 17.21 3.33 7.25
N LEU A 78 18.44 3.61 7.69
CA LEU A 78 19.55 2.67 7.59
C LEU A 78 19.21 1.36 8.30
N MET A 79 18.68 1.43 9.54
CA MET A 79 18.28 0.26 10.32
C MET A 79 17.16 -0.54 9.65
N ILE A 80 16.20 0.11 8.99
CA ILE A 80 15.20 -0.59 8.16
C ILE A 80 15.87 -1.42 7.08
N PHE A 81 16.81 -0.84 6.31
CA PHE A 81 17.47 -1.57 5.24
C PHE A 81 18.41 -2.67 5.73
N LEU A 82 19.07 -2.48 6.88
CA LEU A 82 19.84 -3.55 7.52
C LEU A 82 18.93 -4.72 7.94
N LYS A 83 17.74 -4.44 8.49
CA LYS A 83 16.74 -5.47 8.81
C LYS A 83 16.22 -6.17 7.55
N LEU A 84 15.91 -5.42 6.49
CA LEU A 84 15.45 -5.98 5.21
C LEU A 84 16.49 -6.93 4.61
N ARG A 85 17.77 -6.53 4.57
CA ARG A 85 18.86 -7.37 4.05
C ARG A 85 19.05 -8.68 4.81
N LYS A 86 18.73 -8.71 6.12
CA LYS A 86 18.81 -9.92 6.94
C LYS A 86 17.73 -10.96 6.61
N ILE A 87 16.59 -10.55 6.04
CA ILE A 87 15.45 -11.46 5.79
C ILE A 87 15.73 -12.42 4.62
N LYS A 88 16.45 -11.95 3.59
CA LYS A 88 16.65 -12.65 2.30
C LYS A 88 15.33 -12.98 1.59
N PHE A 89 14.97 -12.16 0.62
CA PHE A 89 13.71 -12.28 -0.12
C PHE A 89 13.87 -13.16 -1.36
N ASP A 90 12.92 -14.07 -1.57
CA ASP A 90 12.83 -14.89 -2.79
C ASP A 90 12.31 -14.08 -3.97
N ALA A 91 11.44 -13.09 -3.69
CA ALA A 91 11.02 -12.09 -4.66
C ALA A 91 10.73 -10.74 -3.99
N VAL A 92 10.97 -9.68 -4.76
CA VAL A 92 10.59 -8.32 -4.42
C VAL A 92 9.72 -7.74 -5.52
N ILE A 93 8.47 -7.45 -5.19
CA ILE A 93 7.48 -6.88 -6.11
C ILE A 93 7.43 -5.37 -5.93
N LEU A 94 7.80 -4.65 -6.98
CA LEU A 94 7.58 -3.21 -7.08
C LEU A 94 6.12 -3.00 -7.51
N ALA A 95 5.22 -2.82 -6.54
CA ALA A 95 3.79 -2.71 -6.77
C ALA A 95 3.37 -1.36 -7.42
N ASN A 96 4.21 -0.79 -8.27
CA ASN A 96 3.94 0.33 -9.14
C ASN A 96 3.62 -0.19 -10.54
N PRO A 97 2.38 -0.14 -11.03
CA PRO A 97 2.05 -0.55 -12.41
C PRO A 97 2.55 0.45 -13.47
N VAL A 98 3.52 1.29 -13.09
CA VAL A 98 4.19 2.25 -13.94
C VAL A 98 5.68 2.28 -13.57
N PRO A 99 6.59 2.54 -14.53
CA PRO A 99 8.03 2.48 -14.27
C PRO A 99 8.45 3.45 -13.15
N CYS A 100 9.09 2.93 -12.10
CA CYS A 100 9.46 3.72 -10.92
C CYS A 100 10.89 3.43 -10.43
N LYS A 101 11.83 4.30 -10.84
CA LYS A 101 13.26 4.20 -10.47
C LYS A 101 13.49 4.23 -8.95
N TYR A 102 12.62 4.91 -8.20
CA TYR A 102 12.73 4.97 -6.75
C TYR A 102 12.41 3.64 -6.07
N SER A 103 11.35 2.94 -6.49
CA SER A 103 11.00 1.62 -5.95
C SER A 103 12.12 0.61 -6.24
N LEU A 104 12.69 0.65 -7.45
CA LEU A 104 13.85 -0.16 -7.82
C LEU A 104 15.05 0.11 -6.90
N ARG A 105 15.38 1.38 -6.63
CA ARG A 105 16.47 1.74 -5.71
C ARG A 105 16.26 1.14 -4.32
N LEU A 106 15.03 1.17 -3.79
CA LEU A 106 14.75 0.60 -2.47
C LEU A 106 14.86 -0.91 -2.47
N ALA A 107 14.44 -1.60 -3.53
CA ALA A 107 14.65 -3.03 -3.66
C ALA A 107 16.15 -3.38 -3.65
N LYS A 108 16.98 -2.66 -4.40
CA LYS A 108 18.44 -2.85 -4.36
C LYS A 108 19.02 -2.58 -2.96
N MET A 109 18.55 -1.52 -2.29
CA MET A 109 18.94 -1.24 -0.89
C MET A 109 18.45 -2.30 0.10
N ALA A 110 17.35 -2.99 -0.19
CA ALA A 110 16.85 -4.12 0.60
C ALA A 110 17.63 -5.42 0.36
N GLY A 111 18.58 -5.42 -0.59
CA GLY A 111 19.35 -6.61 -0.97
C GLY A 111 18.57 -7.58 -1.86
N ALA A 112 17.60 -7.07 -2.63
CA ALA A 112 16.80 -7.88 -3.54
C ALA A 112 17.65 -8.46 -4.68
N THR A 113 17.53 -9.77 -4.89
CA THR A 113 18.18 -10.51 -6.00
C THR A 113 17.19 -10.95 -7.07
N HIS A 114 15.89 -10.92 -6.80
CA HIS A 114 14.84 -11.21 -7.77
C HIS A 114 13.76 -10.12 -7.71
N ILE A 115 13.78 -9.23 -8.70
CA ILE A 115 12.94 -8.02 -8.72
C ILE A 115 11.90 -8.13 -9.84
N ILE A 116 10.65 -7.88 -9.48
CA ILE A 116 9.48 -7.92 -10.35
C ILE A 116 8.88 -6.51 -10.36
N GLY A 117 8.58 -5.95 -11.54
CA GLY A 117 8.01 -4.61 -11.63
C GLY A 117 7.89 -4.10 -13.06
N ALA A 118 7.25 -2.94 -13.23
CA ALA A 118 7.08 -2.31 -14.53
C ALA A 118 8.44 -2.06 -15.21
N ASP A 119 8.50 -2.33 -16.51
CA ASP A 119 9.73 -2.28 -17.32
C ASP A 119 10.35 -0.87 -17.27
N LEU A 120 11.59 -0.81 -16.79
CA LEU A 120 12.41 0.41 -16.73
C LEU A 120 13.51 0.44 -17.80
N GLY A 121 13.56 -0.57 -18.69
CA GLY A 121 14.62 -0.75 -19.68
C GLY A 121 15.98 -1.10 -19.07
N THR A 122 15.99 -1.63 -17.84
CA THR A 122 17.20 -2.02 -17.11
C THR A 122 17.20 -3.51 -16.79
N LYS A 123 18.39 -4.11 -16.82
CA LYS A 123 18.62 -5.52 -16.44
C LYS A 123 18.44 -5.76 -14.93
N ASP A 124 18.35 -4.71 -14.12
CA ASP A 124 18.12 -4.83 -12.67
C ASP A 124 16.71 -5.39 -12.34
N ILE A 125 15.74 -5.27 -13.25
CA ILE A 125 14.42 -5.90 -13.10
C ILE A 125 14.47 -7.27 -13.77
N HIS A 126 14.31 -8.32 -12.97
CA HIS A 126 14.45 -9.71 -13.42
C HIS A 126 13.19 -10.22 -14.12
N ARG A 127 12.03 -9.64 -13.76
CA ARG A 127 10.72 -9.86 -14.41
C ARG A 127 10.08 -8.51 -14.73
N PRO A 128 10.45 -7.88 -15.86
CA PRO A 128 9.88 -6.61 -16.28
C PRO A 128 8.46 -6.81 -16.82
N PHE A 129 7.51 -5.99 -16.38
CA PHE A 129 6.15 -5.95 -16.90
C PHE A 129 6.00 -4.79 -17.89
N ARG A 130 5.63 -5.13 -19.11
CA ARG A 130 5.26 -4.22 -20.19
C ARG A 130 3.75 -4.01 -20.21
N LYS A 131 3.29 -3.12 -21.09
CA LYS A 131 1.89 -2.74 -21.19
C LYS A 131 0.96 -3.96 -21.36
N ASP A 132 1.36 -4.93 -22.17
CA ASP A 132 0.55 -6.10 -22.51
C ASP A 132 0.52 -7.17 -21.40
N ASP A 133 1.43 -7.07 -20.42
CA ASP A 133 1.44 -7.96 -19.25
C ASP A 133 0.40 -7.55 -18.19
N PHE A 134 -0.08 -6.30 -18.24
CA PHE A 134 -1.09 -5.80 -17.32
C PHE A 134 -2.50 -6.13 -17.80
N ARG A 135 -3.29 -6.74 -16.91
CA ARG A 135 -4.69 -7.11 -17.18
C ARG A 135 -5.64 -6.06 -16.60
N GLY A 136 -6.75 -5.84 -17.29
CA GLY A 136 -7.82 -4.94 -16.84
C GLY A 136 -7.54 -3.45 -17.10
N LEU A 137 -8.43 -2.60 -16.59
CA LEU A 137 -8.38 -1.15 -16.77
C LEU A 137 -8.11 -0.41 -15.46
N HIS A 138 -8.51 -1.01 -14.34
CA HIS A 138 -8.39 -0.40 -13.03
C HIS A 138 -7.01 -0.67 -12.42
N GLN A 139 -6.55 0.29 -11.62
CA GLN A 139 -5.23 0.22 -10.96
C GLN A 139 -5.05 -1.01 -10.07
N VAL A 140 -6.15 -1.50 -9.46
CA VAL A 140 -6.17 -2.77 -8.72
C VAL A 140 -5.75 -3.92 -9.62
N GLU A 141 -6.34 -4.03 -10.81
CA GLU A 141 -6.10 -5.12 -11.75
C GLU A 141 -4.67 -5.08 -12.29
N HIS A 142 -4.17 -3.89 -12.64
CA HIS A 142 -2.78 -3.71 -13.05
C HIS A 142 -1.80 -4.10 -11.93
N THR A 143 -2.06 -3.65 -10.70
CA THR A 143 -1.19 -3.99 -9.57
C THR A 143 -1.25 -5.49 -9.25
N TYR A 144 -2.43 -6.10 -9.36
CA TYR A 144 -2.62 -7.53 -9.13
C TYR A 144 -1.97 -8.41 -10.19
N SER A 145 -1.79 -7.90 -11.42
CA SER A 145 -1.14 -8.64 -12.52
C SER A 145 0.28 -9.12 -12.15
N TYR A 146 0.98 -8.43 -11.23
CA TYR A 146 2.27 -8.88 -10.73
C TYR A 146 2.26 -10.25 -10.05
N LEU A 147 1.10 -10.74 -9.60
CA LEU A 147 0.97 -12.06 -9.00
C LEU A 147 1.37 -13.17 -9.99
N SER A 148 1.08 -13.01 -11.29
CA SER A 148 1.42 -14.01 -12.31
C SER A 148 2.93 -14.15 -12.53
N ALA A 149 3.75 -13.24 -12.01
CA ALA A 149 5.19 -13.34 -12.07
C ALA A 149 5.77 -14.36 -11.08
N ILE A 150 5.00 -14.71 -10.04
CA ILE A 150 5.44 -15.61 -8.98
C ILE A 150 4.69 -16.93 -9.00
N THR A 151 3.44 -16.99 -9.46
CA THR A 151 2.60 -18.20 -9.47
C THR A 151 1.82 -18.36 -10.78
N ASP A 152 1.60 -19.61 -11.18
CA ASP A 152 0.74 -19.97 -12.32
C ASP A 152 -0.73 -20.18 -11.91
N GLN A 153 -1.04 -20.08 -10.61
CA GLN A 153 -2.41 -20.24 -10.12
C GLN A 153 -3.30 -19.10 -10.59
N SER A 154 -4.49 -19.45 -11.11
CA SER A 154 -5.53 -18.48 -11.45
C SER A 154 -6.33 -18.09 -10.21
N ILE A 155 -5.82 -17.14 -9.44
CA ILE A 155 -6.48 -16.62 -8.24
C ILE A 155 -7.33 -15.39 -8.62
N PRO A 156 -8.65 -15.39 -8.34
CA PRO A 156 -9.48 -14.20 -8.53
C PRO A 156 -9.01 -13.02 -7.68
N ILE A 157 -9.15 -11.81 -8.20
CA ILE A 157 -8.75 -10.58 -7.49
C ILE A 157 -9.59 -10.46 -6.20
N PRO A 158 -8.97 -10.50 -5.00
CA PRO A 158 -9.70 -10.29 -3.76
C PRO A 158 -10.26 -8.87 -3.68
N PRO A 159 -11.34 -8.64 -2.91
CA PRO A 159 -11.84 -7.29 -2.70
C PRO A 159 -10.79 -6.44 -1.97
N VAL A 160 -10.82 -5.14 -2.24
CA VAL A 160 -10.03 -4.17 -1.47
C VAL A 160 -10.53 -4.14 -0.03
N ARG A 161 -9.62 -4.34 0.94
CA ARG A 161 -9.96 -4.41 2.37
C ARG A 161 -9.01 -3.61 3.24
N VAL A 162 -9.55 -3.06 4.32
CA VAL A 162 -8.81 -2.59 5.49
C VAL A 162 -9.28 -3.39 6.70
N PHE A 163 -8.39 -3.64 7.64
CA PHE A 163 -8.66 -4.52 8.78
C PHE A 163 -8.71 -3.70 10.06
N LEU A 164 -9.93 -3.54 10.60
CA LEU A 164 -10.17 -2.82 11.85
C LEU A 164 -10.30 -3.81 12.99
N THR A 165 -9.73 -3.48 14.15
CA THR A 165 -9.94 -4.28 15.36
C THR A 165 -11.36 -4.08 15.92
N PRO A 166 -11.86 -4.98 16.78
CA PRO A 166 -13.14 -4.80 17.47
C PRO A 166 -13.20 -3.47 18.25
N GLU A 167 -12.11 -3.08 18.89
CA GLU A 167 -12.01 -1.84 19.68
C GLU A 167 -12.08 -0.60 18.78
N GLU A 168 -11.43 -0.62 17.62
CA GLU A 168 -11.51 0.47 16.64
C GLU A 168 -12.95 0.67 16.14
N ARG A 169 -13.68 -0.44 15.93
CA ARG A 169 -15.10 -0.41 15.52
C ARG A 169 -15.99 0.13 16.64
N GLN A 170 -15.78 -0.32 17.88
CA GLN A 170 -16.54 0.14 19.04
C GLN A 170 -16.31 1.64 19.29
N LEU A 171 -15.06 2.09 19.24
CA LEU A 171 -14.71 3.50 19.41
C LEU A 171 -15.31 4.37 18.30
N ALA A 172 -15.35 3.88 17.07
CA ALA A 172 -16.02 4.58 15.97
C ALA A 172 -17.53 4.67 16.19
N ALA A 173 -18.17 3.59 16.61
CA ALA A 173 -19.61 3.57 16.91
C ALA A 173 -19.97 4.52 18.06
N GLN A 174 -19.20 4.51 19.14
CA GLN A 174 -19.38 5.43 20.27
C GLN A 174 -19.26 6.89 19.82
N ARG A 175 -18.23 7.23 19.04
CA ARG A 175 -18.05 8.59 18.51
C ARG A 175 -19.19 9.04 17.61
N LEU A 176 -19.79 8.13 16.85
CA LEU A 176 -20.96 8.44 16.03
C LEU A 176 -22.17 8.71 16.91
N GLN A 177 -22.43 7.89 17.93
CA GLN A 177 -23.53 8.08 18.89
C GLN A 177 -23.39 9.38 19.70
N GLU A 178 -22.16 9.75 20.09
CA GLU A 178 -21.91 10.98 20.85
C GLU A 178 -22.07 12.26 20.02
N ARG A 179 -21.85 12.19 18.70
CA ARG A 179 -21.75 13.40 17.84
C ARG A 179 -22.92 13.56 16.87
N LEU A 180 -23.63 12.49 16.57
CA LEU A 180 -24.75 12.51 15.66
C LEU A 180 -26.04 12.21 16.44
N PRO A 181 -27.15 12.89 16.11
CA PRO A 181 -28.44 12.52 16.65
C PRO A 181 -28.80 11.08 16.23
N SER A 182 -29.71 10.46 16.96
CA SER A 182 -30.26 9.16 16.55
C SER A 182 -31.00 9.33 15.22
N VAL A 183 -30.44 8.73 14.16
CA VAL A 183 -30.97 8.77 12.80
C VAL A 183 -30.94 7.37 12.21
N GLU A 184 -31.88 7.09 11.29
CA GLU A 184 -31.97 5.79 10.62
C GLU A 184 -30.80 5.57 9.65
N ARG A 185 -30.24 6.65 9.07
CA ARG A 185 -29.19 6.59 8.04
C ARG A 185 -28.16 7.67 8.23
N VAL A 186 -26.89 7.30 8.05
CA VAL A 186 -25.75 8.21 8.09
C VAL A 186 -25.02 8.16 6.75
N CYS A 187 -24.91 9.30 6.09
CA CYS A 187 -24.13 9.46 4.86
C CYS A 187 -22.82 10.21 5.16
N ALA A 188 -21.68 9.61 4.83
CA ALA A 188 -20.38 10.25 4.97
C ALA A 188 -19.94 10.88 3.64
N VAL A 189 -19.58 12.17 3.67
CA VAL A 189 -19.10 12.90 2.48
C VAL A 189 -17.67 13.38 2.70
N HIS A 190 -16.75 12.91 1.88
CA HIS A 190 -15.36 13.36 1.91
C HIS A 190 -15.14 14.50 0.89
N ILE A 191 -15.21 15.75 1.35
CA ILE A 191 -15.16 16.95 0.51
C ILE A 191 -13.75 17.43 0.15
N SER A 192 -12.71 16.84 0.76
CA SER A 192 -11.34 17.37 0.68
C SER A 192 -10.54 16.79 -0.48
N SER A 193 -9.72 17.62 -1.13
CA SER A 193 -8.74 17.19 -2.12
C SER A 193 -7.55 18.15 -2.14
N ARG A 194 -6.35 17.60 -2.36
CA ARG A 194 -5.12 18.41 -2.52
C ARG A 194 -5.14 19.26 -3.79
N SER A 195 -5.93 18.89 -4.79
CA SER A 195 -6.04 19.62 -6.05
C SER A 195 -7.29 20.49 -6.04
N PRO A 196 -7.17 21.83 -6.16
CA PRO A 196 -8.32 22.73 -6.21
C PRO A 196 -9.34 22.36 -7.29
N LYS A 197 -8.87 21.93 -8.46
CA LYS A 197 -9.72 21.52 -9.60
C LYS A 197 -10.54 20.26 -9.34
N ARG A 198 -10.19 19.48 -8.31
CA ARG A 198 -10.90 18.25 -7.89
C ARG A 198 -11.77 18.48 -6.65
N ARG A 199 -11.93 19.74 -6.20
CA ARG A 199 -12.86 20.10 -5.13
C ARG A 199 -14.14 20.59 -5.76
N TRP A 200 -15.25 19.98 -5.39
CA TRP A 200 -16.56 20.53 -5.73
C TRP A 200 -16.84 21.75 -4.82
N PRO A 201 -17.49 22.82 -5.33
CA PRO A 201 -17.82 23.99 -4.53
C PRO A 201 -18.62 23.64 -3.28
N VAL A 202 -18.31 24.29 -2.16
CA VAL A 202 -18.92 23.99 -0.84
C VAL A 202 -20.42 24.23 -0.86
N GLU A 203 -20.86 25.27 -1.58
CA GLU A 203 -22.26 25.66 -1.74
C GLU A 203 -23.07 24.54 -2.40
N ARG A 204 -22.45 23.77 -3.31
CA ARG A 204 -23.10 22.65 -3.98
C ARG A 204 -23.23 21.41 -3.08
N TYR A 205 -22.24 21.16 -2.22
CA TYR A 205 -22.37 20.14 -1.18
C TYR A 205 -23.52 20.46 -0.22
N ALA A 206 -23.61 21.72 0.23
CA ALA A 206 -24.67 22.17 1.15
C ALA A 206 -26.07 21.97 0.55
N LYS A 207 -26.26 22.35 -0.72
CA LYS A 207 -27.55 22.19 -1.43
C LYS A 207 -27.94 20.73 -1.68
N SER A 208 -26.96 19.83 -1.77
CA SER A 208 -27.22 18.39 -2.01
C SER A 208 -27.50 17.61 -0.74
N SER A 209 -27.24 18.22 0.43
CA SER A 209 -27.43 17.58 1.74
C SER A 209 -28.79 17.91 2.36
N THR A 210 -29.68 18.59 1.62
CA THR A 210 -30.98 19.11 2.08
C THR A 210 -32.18 18.25 1.68
N VAL A 211 -31.98 16.95 1.44
CA VAL A 211 -33.05 16.00 1.05
C VAL A 211 -33.61 15.29 2.27
#